data_AF-A0A7M2WU24-F1
#
_entry.id   AF-A0A7M2WU24-F1
#
_cell.length_a   1.000
_cell.length_b   1.000
_cell.length_c   1.000
_cell.angle_alpha   90.00
_cell.angle_beta   90.00
_cell.angle_gamma   90.00
#
_symmetry.space_group_name_H-M   'P 1'
#
loop_
_entity.id
_entity.type
_entity.pdbx_description
1 polymer ?
#
loop_
_entity_poly.entity_id
_entity_poly.type
_entity_poly.pdbx_seq_one_letter_code
_entity_poly.pdbx_strand_id
1 'polypeptide(L)'
;MPSTFLTPGTRSTARSVDGWRIGPFGLDVANRDLSCAVHVSLERWVKRTLGSIDHEQRVADIATDLFDVVGDLHQLDAADLRLLRWASIVHDVGRAVCDDTHPEQGAKLLRSERSLPLLPAERRHLVYLTLYHRGKVPSPGRDDVLSAGDDHERLYRTLALLRAADGLDNRDLGGKFHAPPRVVFGLTRRSALRANTLHVTCYLDQDSAKARRVYSRRKKFRLLEEVLSCQIAPTVIVAGSGKSVA
;
A
#
# COMPACT_ATOMS: atom_id res chain seq x y z
N MET A 1 44.55 -17.74 -37.12
CA MET A 1 43.86 -16.91 -36.12
C MET A 1 42.52 -16.47 -36.70
N PRO A 2 41.40 -17.17 -36.49
CA PRO A 2 40.10 -16.67 -36.88
C PRO A 2 39.48 -15.81 -35.76
N SER A 3 38.94 -14.66 -36.16
CA SER A 3 38.26 -13.67 -35.33
C SER A 3 36.87 -14.17 -34.95
N THR A 4 36.61 -14.35 -33.66
CA THR A 4 35.30 -14.73 -33.12
C THR A 4 34.42 -13.48 -32.96
N PHE A 5 33.39 -13.37 -33.78
CA PHE A 5 32.31 -12.40 -33.60
C PHE A 5 31.41 -12.84 -32.43
N LEU A 6 31.31 -12.00 -31.41
CA LEU A 6 30.32 -12.12 -30.32
C LEU A 6 28.98 -11.54 -30.79
N THR A 7 27.97 -12.39 -30.93
CA THR A 7 26.56 -11.97 -31.04
C THR A 7 26.02 -11.59 -29.66
N PRO A 8 25.18 -10.54 -29.52
CA PRO A 8 24.50 -10.27 -28.26
C PRO A 8 23.36 -11.27 -28.07
N GLY A 9 23.45 -12.08 -27.02
CA GLY A 9 22.42 -13.01 -26.61
C GLY A 9 21.10 -12.30 -26.34
N THR A 10 20.05 -12.73 -27.04
CA THR A 10 18.65 -12.44 -26.75
C THR A 10 18.34 -12.86 -25.30
N ARG A 11 17.96 -11.90 -24.44
CA ARG A 11 17.40 -12.22 -23.12
C ARG A 11 16.06 -12.92 -23.31
N SER A 12 16.08 -14.23 -23.06
CA SER A 12 14.89 -15.08 -22.96
C SER A 12 14.02 -14.59 -21.81
N THR A 13 12.84 -14.08 -22.13
CA THR A 13 11.77 -13.85 -21.15
C THR A 13 11.17 -15.21 -20.78
N ALA A 14 11.59 -15.75 -19.64
CA ALA A 14 10.92 -16.91 -19.06
C ALA A 14 9.46 -16.54 -18.76
N ARG A 15 8.52 -17.12 -19.53
CA ARG A 15 7.09 -17.07 -19.22
C ARG A 15 6.83 -18.00 -18.04
N SER A 16 6.34 -17.45 -16.94
CA SER A 16 5.71 -18.24 -15.87
C SER A 16 4.37 -18.79 -16.36
N VAL A 17 4.08 -20.03 -15.97
CA VAL A 17 2.91 -20.82 -16.41
C VAL A 17 1.62 -20.39 -15.71
N ASP A 18 1.72 -19.54 -14.69
CA ASP A 18 0.61 -18.89 -14.01
C ASP A 18 0.65 -17.41 -14.38
N GLY A 19 -0.43 -16.87 -14.97
CA GLY A 19 -0.50 -15.53 -15.57
C GLY A 19 -0.29 -14.32 -14.66
N TRP A 20 0.46 -14.44 -13.57
CA TRP A 20 0.98 -13.33 -12.77
C TRP A 20 2.13 -12.64 -13.51
N ARG A 21 1.88 -11.42 -13.96
CA ARG A 21 2.97 -10.50 -14.31
C ARG A 21 3.67 -10.11 -13.00
N ILE A 22 4.83 -10.69 -12.75
CA ILE A 22 5.74 -10.21 -11.70
C ILE A 22 6.18 -8.80 -12.10
N GLY A 23 5.89 -7.82 -11.24
CA GLY A 23 6.35 -6.44 -11.43
C GLY A 23 7.89 -6.35 -11.46
N PRO A 24 8.46 -5.20 -11.85
CA PRO A 24 9.91 -5.03 -11.91
C PRO A 24 10.62 -5.16 -10.55
N PHE A 25 9.87 -5.05 -9.44
CA PHE A 25 10.33 -5.26 -8.08
C PHE A 25 9.98 -6.69 -7.63
N GLY A 26 10.80 -7.67 -8.03
CA GLY A 26 10.54 -9.07 -7.70
C GLY A 26 10.46 -9.35 -6.19
N LEU A 27 9.78 -10.46 -5.84
CA LEU A 27 9.58 -10.98 -4.47
C LEU A 27 10.84 -10.96 -3.57
N ASP A 28 12.04 -11.04 -4.16
CA ASP A 28 13.31 -11.11 -3.44
C ASP A 28 13.68 -9.81 -2.70
N VAL A 29 13.32 -8.64 -3.25
CA VAL A 29 13.53 -7.34 -2.58
C VAL A 29 12.56 -7.20 -1.40
N ALA A 30 11.29 -7.54 -1.62
CA ALA A 30 10.26 -7.53 -0.59
C ALA A 30 10.59 -8.48 0.58
N ASN A 31 11.20 -9.63 0.30
CA ASN A 31 11.50 -10.63 1.33
C ASN A 31 12.69 -10.23 2.23
N ARG A 32 13.73 -9.60 1.66
CA ARG A 32 14.87 -9.08 2.45
C ARG A 32 14.43 -8.00 3.44
N ASP A 33 13.50 -7.15 3.02
CA ASP A 33 13.06 -6.02 3.81
C ASP A 33 12.15 -6.40 4.99
N LEU A 34 11.38 -7.51 4.88
CA LEU A 34 10.63 -8.10 5.99
C LEU A 34 11.54 -8.63 7.10
N SER A 35 12.71 -9.16 6.72
CA SER A 35 13.68 -9.69 7.66
C SER A 35 14.56 -8.62 8.32
N CYS A 36 14.45 -7.35 7.89
CA CYS A 36 15.25 -6.27 8.44
C CYS A 36 14.87 -5.98 9.89
N ALA A 37 15.87 -5.68 10.72
CA ALA A 37 15.71 -5.41 12.15
C ALA A 37 14.71 -4.27 12.45
N VAL A 38 14.64 -3.25 11.57
CA VAL A 38 13.68 -2.15 11.69
C VAL A 38 12.25 -2.66 11.56
N HIS A 39 11.95 -3.42 10.50
CA HIS A 39 10.61 -3.96 10.25
C HIS A 39 10.13 -4.83 11.42
N VAL A 40 10.97 -5.78 11.86
CA VAL A 40 10.67 -6.66 12.99
C VAL A 40 10.44 -5.87 14.28
N SER A 41 11.16 -4.77 14.48
CA SER A 41 11.00 -3.91 15.66
C SER A 41 9.68 -3.14 15.63
N LEU A 42 9.29 -2.61 14.46
CA LEU A 42 8.00 -1.95 14.26
C LEU A 42 6.84 -2.92 14.50
N GLU A 43 6.89 -4.13 13.93
CA GLU A 43 5.83 -5.11 14.13
C GLU A 43 5.67 -5.50 15.60
N ARG A 44 6.79 -5.79 16.29
CA ARG A 44 6.75 -6.13 17.72
C ARG A 44 6.21 -4.97 18.55
N TRP A 45 6.58 -3.74 18.23
CA TRP A 45 6.09 -2.57 18.93
C TRP A 45 4.59 -2.40 18.71
N VAL A 46 4.11 -2.39 17.48
CA VAL A 46 2.69 -2.23 17.14
C VAL A 46 1.85 -3.36 17.74
N LYS A 47 2.28 -4.62 17.61
CA LYS A 47 1.57 -5.77 18.18
C LYS A 47 1.41 -5.65 19.69
N ARG A 48 2.45 -5.19 20.41
CA ARG A 48 2.36 -4.96 21.87
C ARG A 48 1.41 -3.80 22.20
N THR A 49 1.43 -2.74 21.40
CA THR A 49 0.66 -1.53 21.64
C THR A 49 -0.84 -1.72 21.34
N LEU A 50 -1.19 -2.48 20.31
CA LEU A 50 -2.58 -2.69 19.87
C LEU A 50 -3.17 -4.05 20.28
N GLY A 51 -2.35 -4.99 20.73
CA GLY A 51 -2.74 -6.37 21.09
C GLY A 51 -2.83 -7.33 19.90
N SER A 52 -3.09 -6.82 18.69
CA SER A 52 -2.97 -7.54 17.41
C SER A 52 -2.32 -6.65 16.35
N ILE A 53 -1.83 -7.25 15.28
CA ILE A 53 -1.21 -6.59 14.12
C ILE A 53 -1.81 -7.05 12.78
N ASP A 54 -2.86 -7.89 12.82
CA ASP A 54 -3.31 -8.59 11.61
C ASP A 54 -3.84 -7.63 10.54
N HIS A 55 -4.42 -6.49 10.94
CA HIS A 55 -4.89 -5.49 9.99
C HIS A 55 -3.73 -4.75 9.33
N GLU A 56 -2.74 -4.38 10.10
CA GLU A 56 -1.57 -3.64 9.68
C GLU A 56 -0.72 -4.46 8.70
N GLN A 57 -0.60 -5.77 8.96
CA GLN A 57 0.04 -6.72 8.04
C GLN A 57 -0.75 -6.83 6.73
N ARG A 58 -2.07 -6.97 6.78
CA ARG A 58 -2.90 -7.01 5.57
C ARG A 58 -2.84 -5.70 4.78
N VAL A 59 -2.83 -4.55 5.45
CA VAL A 59 -2.64 -3.25 4.78
C VAL A 59 -1.24 -3.19 4.14
N ALA A 60 -0.21 -3.74 4.76
CA ALA A 60 1.13 -3.82 4.17
C ALA A 60 1.16 -4.73 2.92
N ASP A 61 0.46 -5.86 2.93
CA ASP A 61 0.36 -6.77 1.79
C ASP A 61 -0.40 -6.10 0.64
N ILE A 62 -1.58 -5.52 0.92
CA ILE A 62 -2.38 -4.79 -0.07
C ILE A 62 -1.58 -3.62 -0.67
N ALA A 63 -0.86 -2.87 0.16
CA ALA A 63 -0.03 -1.77 -0.29
C ALA A 63 1.11 -2.23 -1.21
N THR A 64 1.69 -3.41 -0.93
CA THR A 64 2.75 -4.02 -1.74
C THR A 64 2.20 -4.45 -3.10
N ASP A 65 1.09 -5.18 -3.14
CA ASP A 65 0.45 -5.60 -4.39
C ASP A 65 0.03 -4.39 -5.25
N LEU A 66 -0.50 -3.35 -4.61
CA LEU A 66 -0.88 -2.12 -5.27
C LEU A 66 0.34 -1.38 -5.85
N PHE A 67 1.42 -1.27 -5.08
CA PHE A 67 2.69 -0.68 -5.51
C PHE A 67 3.18 -1.35 -6.80
N ASP A 68 3.25 -2.68 -6.81
CA ASP A 68 3.73 -3.43 -7.98
C ASP A 68 2.85 -3.24 -9.21
N VAL A 69 1.53 -3.26 -9.05
CA VAL A 69 0.59 -3.10 -10.18
C VAL A 69 0.64 -1.70 -10.79
N VAL A 70 0.90 -0.67 -9.99
CA VAL A 70 0.99 0.73 -10.46
C VAL A 70 2.43 1.24 -10.59
N GLY A 71 3.41 0.33 -10.64
CA GLY A 71 4.85 0.60 -10.77
C GLY A 71 5.22 1.73 -11.72
N ASP A 72 4.74 1.63 -12.96
CA ASP A 72 5.04 2.58 -14.03
C ASP A 72 4.39 3.97 -13.82
N LEU A 73 3.44 4.09 -12.89
CA LEU A 73 2.69 5.33 -12.66
C LEU A 73 3.26 6.15 -11.50
N HIS A 74 3.76 5.49 -10.45
CA HIS A 74 4.14 6.17 -9.21
C HIS A 74 5.60 6.65 -9.20
N GLN A 75 6.49 6.11 -10.05
CA GLN A 75 7.91 6.52 -10.12
C GLN A 75 8.64 6.44 -8.76
N LEU A 76 8.35 5.37 -8.00
CA LEU A 76 8.91 5.12 -6.67
C LEU A 76 9.82 3.90 -6.76
N ASP A 77 10.75 3.77 -5.83
CA ASP A 77 11.74 2.69 -5.83
C ASP A 77 11.58 1.70 -4.66
N ALA A 78 12.56 0.80 -4.51
CA ALA A 78 12.55 -0.19 -3.44
C ALA A 78 12.63 0.43 -2.03
N ALA A 79 13.26 1.60 -1.86
CA ALA A 79 13.30 2.29 -0.58
C ALA A 79 11.91 2.86 -0.22
N ASP A 80 11.15 3.29 -1.21
CA ASP A 80 9.77 3.72 -1.02
C ASP A 80 8.83 2.57 -0.70
N LEU A 81 9.01 1.41 -1.34
CA LEU A 81 8.26 0.21 -0.97
C LEU A 81 8.53 -0.18 0.49
N ARG A 82 9.79 -0.13 0.94
CA ARG A 82 10.12 -0.33 2.37
C ARG A 82 9.39 0.63 3.27
N LEU A 83 9.48 1.92 2.97
CA LEU A 83 8.86 2.97 3.77
C LEU A 83 7.33 2.82 3.80
N LEU A 84 6.71 2.51 2.65
CA LEU A 84 5.28 2.25 2.53
C LEU A 84 4.87 1.11 3.45
N ARG A 85 5.61 0.00 3.45
CA ARG A 85 5.32 -1.16 4.31
C ARG A 85 5.48 -0.82 5.79
N TRP A 86 6.54 -0.10 6.16
CA TRP A 86 6.72 0.38 7.53
C TRP A 86 5.58 1.30 7.96
N ALA A 87 5.14 2.19 7.08
CA ALA A 87 4.01 3.08 7.32
C ALA A 87 2.69 2.30 7.48
N SER A 88 2.44 1.29 6.64
CA SER A 88 1.31 0.37 6.80
C SER A 88 1.33 -0.34 8.14
N ILE A 89 2.50 -0.71 8.66
CA ILE A 89 2.62 -1.32 9.99
C ILE A 89 2.20 -0.35 11.10
N VAL A 90 2.59 0.92 11.03
CA VAL A 90 2.44 1.85 12.16
C VAL A 90 1.26 2.83 12.07
N HIS A 91 0.59 2.95 10.92
CA HIS A 91 -0.36 4.04 10.62
C HIS A 91 -1.46 4.22 11.66
N ASP A 92 -1.88 3.13 12.31
CA ASP A 92 -3.03 3.10 13.21
C ASP A 92 -2.63 2.92 14.69
N VAL A 93 -1.35 2.95 15.02
CA VAL A 93 -0.85 2.70 16.40
C VAL A 93 -1.46 3.64 17.44
N GLY A 94 -1.91 4.83 17.02
CA GLY A 94 -2.60 5.79 17.88
C GLY A 94 -3.97 5.33 18.41
N ARG A 95 -4.58 4.28 17.83
CA ARG A 95 -5.84 3.71 18.32
C ARG A 95 -5.73 3.13 19.73
N ALA A 96 -4.54 2.75 20.17
CA ALA A 96 -4.29 2.36 21.57
C ALA A 96 -4.59 3.50 22.56
N VAL A 97 -4.59 4.75 22.10
CA VAL A 97 -4.82 5.93 22.93
C VAL A 97 -6.21 6.50 22.70
N CYS A 98 -6.58 6.74 21.44
CA CYS A 98 -7.88 7.32 21.10
C CYS A 98 -8.26 6.97 19.66
N ASP A 99 -9.46 6.43 19.48
CA ASP A 99 -9.96 6.04 18.15
C ASP A 99 -10.30 7.25 17.27
N ASP A 100 -10.80 8.36 17.82
CA ASP A 100 -11.20 9.51 17.00
C ASP A 100 -10.00 10.29 16.46
N THR A 101 -8.94 10.39 17.26
CA THR A 101 -7.71 11.17 16.96
C THR A 101 -6.49 10.27 16.76
N HIS A 102 -6.70 9.01 16.36
CA HIS A 102 -5.61 8.04 16.16
C HIS A 102 -4.49 8.53 15.23
N PRO A 103 -4.72 9.32 14.15
CA PRO A 103 -3.61 9.83 13.35
C PRO A 103 -2.70 10.74 14.16
N GLU A 104 -3.27 11.69 14.93
CA GLU A 104 -2.51 12.60 15.78
C GLU A 104 -1.82 11.87 16.94
N GLN A 105 -2.51 10.92 17.58
CA GLN A 105 -1.90 10.13 18.66
C GLN A 105 -0.79 9.21 18.15
N GLY A 106 -0.99 8.56 17.00
CA GLY A 106 0.03 7.70 16.38
C GLY A 106 1.28 8.50 16.01
N ALA A 107 1.10 9.69 15.43
CA ALA A 107 2.18 10.61 15.14
C ALA A 107 2.93 11.05 16.42
N LYS A 108 2.23 11.27 17.55
CA LYS A 108 2.87 11.58 18.84
C LYS A 108 3.67 10.39 19.39
N LEU A 109 3.10 9.19 19.36
CA LEU A 109 3.78 7.96 19.79
C LEU A 109 5.06 7.71 18.98
N LEU A 110 4.98 7.82 17.65
CA LEU A 110 6.16 7.69 16.78
C LEU A 110 7.21 8.76 17.05
N ARG A 111 6.84 9.99 17.45
CA ARG A 111 7.84 11.01 17.82
C ARG A 111 8.55 10.68 19.12
N SER A 112 7.85 10.12 20.11
CA SER A 112 8.41 9.88 21.46
C SER A 112 9.07 8.51 21.63
N GLU A 113 8.74 7.52 20.79
CA GLU A 113 9.20 6.14 20.94
C GLU A 113 10.69 5.96 20.57
N ARG A 114 11.58 6.08 21.56
CA ARG A 114 13.03 5.98 21.36
C ARG A 114 13.54 4.55 21.16
N SER A 115 12.75 3.52 21.47
CA SER A 115 13.20 2.13 21.32
C SER A 115 13.24 1.66 19.86
N LEU A 116 12.54 2.35 18.96
CA LEU A 116 12.53 2.00 17.53
C LEU A 116 13.87 2.40 16.86
N PRO A 117 14.53 1.47 16.14
CA PRO A 117 15.81 1.72 15.49
C PRO A 117 15.65 2.50 14.17
N LEU A 118 15.05 3.69 14.25
CA LEU A 118 14.77 4.57 13.10
C LEU A 118 15.77 5.72 13.05
N LEU A 119 16.29 5.99 11.85
CA LEU A 119 16.99 7.23 11.57
C LEU A 119 16.05 8.43 11.73
N PRO A 120 16.57 9.64 12.00
CA PRO A 120 15.73 10.83 12.15
C PRO A 120 14.81 11.10 10.95
N ALA A 121 15.30 10.89 9.73
CA ALA A 121 14.50 11.08 8.51
C ALA A 121 13.39 10.03 8.38
N GLU A 122 13.70 8.75 8.59
CA GLU A 122 12.71 7.66 8.56
C GLU A 122 11.60 7.89 9.57
N ARG A 123 11.95 8.29 10.80
CA ARG A 123 10.96 8.63 11.83
C ARG A 123 10.07 9.79 11.40
N ARG A 124 10.64 10.87 10.84
CA ARG A 124 9.83 11.98 10.32
C ARG A 124 8.88 11.55 9.20
N HIS A 125 9.36 10.73 8.25
CA HIS A 125 8.54 10.24 7.15
C HIS A 125 7.40 9.36 7.66
N LEU A 126 7.67 8.45 8.60
CA LEU A 126 6.61 7.64 9.22
C LEU A 126 5.62 8.51 9.99
N VAL A 127 6.08 9.52 10.72
CA VAL A 127 5.18 10.48 11.40
C VAL A 127 4.28 11.21 10.40
N TYR A 128 4.81 11.67 9.27
CA TYR A 128 4.04 12.31 8.20
C TYR A 128 2.98 11.35 7.64
N LEU A 129 3.38 10.13 7.28
CA LEU A 129 2.49 9.13 6.70
C LEU A 129 1.40 8.71 7.69
N THR A 130 1.75 8.51 8.96
CA THR A 130 0.80 8.23 10.05
C THR A 130 -0.13 9.40 10.34
N LEU A 131 0.35 10.65 10.31
CA LEU A 131 -0.51 11.79 10.60
C LEU A 131 -1.57 12.00 9.52
N TYR A 132 -1.19 11.82 8.25
CA TYR A 132 -2.03 12.17 7.10
C TYR A 132 -2.67 10.97 6.40
N HIS A 133 -2.60 9.75 6.94
CA HIS A 133 -3.32 8.59 6.36
C HIS A 133 -4.85 8.76 6.43
N ARG A 134 -5.37 9.63 7.30
CA ARG A 134 -6.79 9.97 7.40
C ARG A 134 -7.00 11.48 7.36
N GLY A 135 -8.21 11.91 7.01
CA GLY A 135 -8.58 13.33 7.03
C GLY A 135 -7.98 14.14 5.87
N LYS A 136 -7.81 15.44 6.11
CA LYS A 136 -7.30 16.43 5.14
C LYS A 136 -5.79 16.24 4.96
N VAL A 137 -5.34 16.23 3.71
CA VAL A 137 -3.93 16.13 3.34
C VAL A 137 -3.45 17.49 2.81
N PRO A 138 -2.39 18.08 3.36
CA PRO A 138 -1.75 19.26 2.78
C PRO A 138 -1.19 18.97 1.38
N SER A 139 -1.11 19.98 0.52
CA SER A 139 -0.33 19.87 -0.72
C SER A 139 1.15 19.58 -0.40
N PRO A 140 1.90 18.94 -1.32
CA PRO A 140 3.33 18.70 -1.14
C PRO A 140 4.09 19.98 -0.73
N GLY A 141 4.96 19.87 0.28
CA GLY A 141 5.73 21.01 0.80
C GLY A 141 4.97 21.99 1.69
N ARG A 142 3.69 21.71 2.03
CA ARG A 142 2.84 22.59 2.85
C ARG A 142 2.48 22.02 4.21
N ASP A 143 3.05 20.87 4.58
CA ASP A 143 2.93 20.28 5.91
C ASP A 143 3.97 20.86 6.88
N ASP A 144 3.81 20.57 8.18
CA ASP A 144 4.69 21.03 9.27
C ASP A 144 5.57 19.91 9.85
N VAL A 145 5.60 18.73 9.20
CA VAL A 145 6.31 17.54 9.69
C VAL A 145 7.62 17.33 8.95
N LEU A 146 7.57 17.44 7.62
CA LEU A 146 8.69 17.21 6.73
C LEU A 146 9.66 18.41 6.75
N SER A 147 10.93 18.11 6.59
CA SER A 147 11.97 19.12 6.43
C SER A 147 12.09 19.54 4.97
N ALA A 148 12.64 20.74 4.71
CA ALA A 148 12.80 21.27 3.36
C ALA A 148 13.69 20.42 2.44
N GLY A 149 14.54 19.54 3.00
CA GLY A 149 15.38 18.61 2.24
C GLY A 149 14.72 17.25 1.99
N ASP A 150 13.53 17.00 2.52
CA ASP A 150 12.78 15.77 2.25
C ASP A 150 12.11 15.85 0.87
N ASP A 151 12.02 14.73 0.16
CA ASP A 151 11.29 14.68 -1.11
C ASP A 151 9.77 14.59 -0.86
N HIS A 152 9.14 15.77 -0.85
CA HIS A 152 7.71 15.91 -0.56
C HIS A 152 6.82 15.22 -1.60
N GLU A 153 7.18 15.23 -2.88
CA GLU A 153 6.39 14.61 -3.96
C GLU A 153 6.41 13.08 -3.83
N ARG A 154 7.60 12.52 -3.59
CA ARG A 154 7.78 11.09 -3.32
C ARG A 154 6.94 10.64 -2.13
N LEU A 155 6.99 11.37 -1.01
CA LEU A 155 6.21 11.06 0.19
C LEU A 155 4.70 11.22 -0.01
N TYR A 156 4.28 12.18 -0.82
CA TYR A 156 2.88 12.37 -1.19
C TYR A 156 2.33 11.19 -2.01
N ARG A 157 3.14 10.63 -2.94
CA ARG A 157 2.82 9.40 -3.67
C ARG A 157 2.73 8.19 -2.76
N THR A 158 3.70 8.02 -1.86
CA THR A 158 3.67 6.96 -0.84
C THR A 158 2.43 7.07 0.04
N LEU A 159 2.05 8.28 0.45
CA LEU A 159 0.83 8.53 1.22
C LEU A 159 -0.44 8.14 0.43
N ALA A 160 -0.50 8.45 -0.86
CA ALA A 160 -1.64 8.08 -1.71
C ALA A 160 -1.84 6.56 -1.77
N LEU A 161 -0.75 5.80 -1.87
CA LEU A 161 -0.77 4.33 -1.84
C LEU A 161 -1.21 3.80 -0.49
N LEU A 162 -0.64 4.31 0.62
CA LEU A 162 -1.03 3.92 1.99
C LEU A 162 -2.53 4.11 2.22
N ARG A 163 -3.07 5.27 1.82
CA ARG A 163 -4.49 5.59 2.00
C ARG A 163 -5.42 4.72 1.18
N ALA A 164 -4.99 4.30 -0.01
CA ALA A 164 -5.75 3.37 -0.83
C ALA A 164 -5.72 1.96 -0.22
N ALA A 165 -4.58 1.51 0.30
CA ALA A 165 -4.42 0.21 0.94
C ALA A 165 -5.21 0.10 2.27
N ASP A 166 -5.08 1.08 3.16
CA ASP A 166 -5.97 1.21 4.35
C ASP A 166 -7.44 1.40 3.93
N GLY A 167 -7.66 1.88 2.71
CA GLY A 167 -8.99 1.92 2.13
C GLY A 167 -9.64 0.56 1.93
N LEU A 168 -8.80 -0.43 1.63
CA LEU A 168 -9.09 -1.78 1.19
C LEU A 168 -8.92 -2.83 2.29
N ASP A 169 -8.54 -2.43 3.51
CA ASP A 169 -8.78 -3.20 4.72
C ASP A 169 -9.69 -2.37 5.63
N ASN A 170 -10.56 -3.03 6.38
CA ASN A 170 -11.36 -2.32 7.37
C ASN A 170 -11.42 -3.17 8.63
N ARG A 171 -10.84 -2.64 9.72
CA ARG A 171 -10.84 -3.28 11.04
C ARG A 171 -12.21 -3.74 11.49
N ASP A 172 -13.26 -2.99 11.16
CA ASP A 172 -14.63 -3.29 11.57
C ASP A 172 -15.30 -4.43 10.77
N LEU A 173 -14.58 -5.04 9.82
CA LEU A 173 -15.02 -6.22 9.08
C LEU A 173 -14.46 -7.53 9.67
N GLY A 174 -13.38 -7.46 10.47
CA GLY A 174 -12.64 -8.63 10.96
C GLY A 174 -13.42 -9.59 11.86
N GLY A 175 -14.54 -9.16 12.46
CA GLY A 175 -15.42 -10.03 13.25
C GLY A 175 -16.60 -10.64 12.48
N LYS A 176 -16.75 -10.33 11.18
CA LYS A 176 -17.93 -10.75 10.40
C LYS A 176 -17.64 -11.83 9.39
N PHE A 177 -16.38 -12.02 9.01
CA PHE A 177 -15.97 -12.96 7.97
C PHE A 177 -15.08 -14.05 8.55
N HIS A 178 -15.16 -15.25 8.00
CA HIS A 178 -14.30 -16.36 8.42
C HIS A 178 -12.86 -16.16 7.94
N ALA A 179 -12.70 -15.42 6.83
CA ALA A 179 -11.42 -14.98 6.29
C ALA A 179 -11.51 -13.51 5.85
N PRO A 180 -10.40 -12.75 5.89
CA PRO A 180 -10.37 -11.40 5.34
C PRO A 180 -10.67 -11.43 3.82
N PRO A 181 -11.39 -10.42 3.29
CA PRO A 181 -11.61 -10.29 1.85
C PRO A 181 -10.31 -10.32 1.04
N ARG A 182 -10.31 -11.07 -0.07
CA ARG A 182 -9.15 -11.08 -0.98
C ARG A 182 -9.28 -9.92 -1.95
N VAL A 183 -8.23 -9.12 -2.07
CA VAL A 183 -8.16 -7.99 -3.01
C VAL A 183 -7.23 -8.35 -4.15
N VAL A 184 -7.66 -8.12 -5.39
CA VAL A 184 -6.87 -8.35 -6.60
C VAL A 184 -6.88 -7.09 -7.44
N PHE A 185 -5.71 -6.72 -7.94
CA PHE A 185 -5.53 -5.53 -8.76
C PHE A 185 -5.29 -5.88 -10.22
N GLY A 186 -5.75 -5.03 -11.13
CA GLY A 186 -5.45 -5.12 -12.56
C GLY A 186 -5.34 -3.74 -13.19
N LEU A 187 -4.29 -3.49 -13.97
CA LEU A 187 -4.09 -2.22 -14.64
C LEU A 187 -4.37 -2.35 -16.14
N THR A 188 -5.40 -1.65 -16.63
CA THR A 188 -5.72 -1.55 -18.05
C THR A 188 -5.24 -0.22 -18.61
N ARG A 189 -4.53 -0.28 -19.74
CA ARG A 189 -4.08 0.91 -20.48
C ARG A 189 -4.87 1.05 -21.77
N ARG A 190 -5.67 2.11 -21.88
CA ARG A 190 -6.35 2.44 -23.14
C ARG A 190 -5.52 3.46 -23.92
N SER A 191 -4.71 2.97 -24.86
CA SER A 191 -3.78 3.81 -25.64
C SER A 191 -4.51 4.94 -26.39
N ALA A 192 -5.72 4.68 -26.88
CA ALA A 192 -6.54 5.65 -27.59
C ALA A 192 -7.00 6.85 -26.73
N LEU A 193 -7.05 6.71 -25.40
CA LEU A 193 -7.56 7.76 -24.49
C LEU A 193 -6.50 8.31 -23.54
N ARG A 194 -5.25 7.81 -23.61
CA ARG A 194 -4.19 8.06 -22.61
C ARG A 194 -4.69 7.91 -21.16
N ALA A 195 -5.68 7.04 -20.95
CA ALA A 195 -6.33 6.86 -19.66
C ALA A 195 -5.89 5.52 -19.07
N ASN A 196 -5.28 5.58 -17.89
CA ASN A 196 -4.99 4.41 -17.08
C ASN A 196 -6.23 4.09 -16.23
N THR A 197 -6.68 2.85 -16.25
CA THR A 197 -7.76 2.37 -15.38
C THR A 197 -7.22 1.28 -14.46
N LEU A 198 -7.17 1.57 -13.15
CA LEU A 198 -6.87 0.59 -12.12
C LEU A 198 -8.17 -0.09 -11.69
N HIS A 199 -8.28 -1.37 -12.02
CA HIS A 199 -9.34 -2.26 -11.57
C HIS A 199 -8.98 -2.82 -10.20
N VAL A 200 -9.90 -2.70 -9.25
CA VAL A 200 -9.74 -3.21 -7.89
C VAL A 200 -10.86 -4.19 -7.62
N THR A 201 -10.55 -5.47 -7.61
CA THR A 201 -11.54 -6.54 -7.44
C THR A 201 -11.45 -7.11 -6.02
N CYS A 202 -12.51 -6.93 -5.24
CA CYS A 202 -12.63 -7.44 -3.88
C CYS A 202 -13.50 -8.70 -3.88
N TYR A 203 -12.94 -9.83 -3.47
CA TYR A 203 -13.64 -11.10 -3.33
C TYR A 203 -14.08 -11.29 -1.87
N LEU A 204 -15.38 -11.44 -1.68
CA LEU A 204 -16.02 -11.75 -0.40
C LEU A 204 -16.42 -13.22 -0.37
N ASP A 205 -16.15 -13.90 0.73
CA ASP A 205 -16.61 -15.27 1.00
C ASP A 205 -18.13 -15.36 1.21
N GLN A 206 -18.73 -14.29 1.74
CA GLN A 206 -20.16 -14.17 1.97
C GLN A 206 -20.66 -12.75 1.65
N ASP A 207 -21.95 -12.63 1.34
CA ASP A 207 -22.53 -11.32 1.04
C ASP A 207 -22.62 -10.44 2.30
N SER A 208 -22.20 -9.18 2.17
CA SER A 208 -22.30 -8.19 3.22
C SER A 208 -22.50 -6.80 2.63
N ALA A 209 -23.68 -6.21 2.88
CA ALA A 209 -23.98 -4.84 2.48
C ALA A 209 -22.98 -3.82 3.05
N LYS A 210 -22.46 -4.08 4.27
CA LYS A 210 -21.41 -3.25 4.88
C LYS A 210 -20.11 -3.35 4.07
N ALA A 211 -19.68 -4.56 3.72
CA ALA A 211 -18.46 -4.76 2.94
C ALA A 211 -18.58 -4.18 1.53
N ARG A 212 -19.67 -4.43 0.81
CA ARG A 212 -19.94 -3.78 -0.49
C ARG A 212 -19.82 -2.26 -0.39
N ARG A 213 -20.42 -1.65 0.64
CA ARG A 213 -20.33 -0.21 0.86
C ARG A 213 -18.90 0.24 1.17
N VAL A 214 -18.10 -0.55 1.90
CA VAL A 214 -16.71 -0.22 2.20
C VAL A 214 -15.86 -0.25 0.94
N TYR A 215 -15.92 -1.34 0.18
CA TYR A 215 -15.07 -1.57 -1.00
C TYR A 215 -15.46 -0.75 -2.22
N SER A 216 -16.72 -0.32 -2.34
CA SER A 216 -17.18 0.57 -3.42
C SER A 216 -16.98 2.07 -3.12
N ARG A 217 -16.44 2.46 -1.96
CA ARG A 217 -16.24 3.88 -1.59
C ARG A 217 -15.11 4.54 -2.36
N ARG A 218 -15.45 5.14 -3.49
CA ARG A 218 -14.51 5.92 -4.33
C ARG A 218 -13.76 7.03 -3.60
N LYS A 219 -14.36 7.65 -2.58
CA LYS A 219 -13.72 8.77 -1.84
C LYS A 219 -12.36 8.39 -1.25
N LYS A 220 -12.14 7.11 -0.89
CA LYS A 220 -10.86 6.64 -0.35
C LYS A 220 -9.74 6.61 -1.40
N PHE A 221 -10.09 6.48 -2.68
CA PHE A 221 -9.16 6.40 -3.80
C PHE A 221 -8.83 7.75 -4.45
N ARG A 222 -9.55 8.83 -4.09
CA ARG A 222 -9.45 10.12 -4.78
C ARG A 222 -8.02 10.66 -4.85
N LEU A 223 -7.27 10.57 -3.74
CA LEU A 223 -5.89 11.03 -3.71
C LEU A 223 -5.00 10.20 -4.67
N LEU A 224 -5.23 8.89 -4.73
CA LEU A 224 -4.50 8.01 -5.65
C LEU A 224 -4.86 8.29 -7.12
N GLU A 225 -6.15 8.51 -7.41
CA GLU A 225 -6.62 8.90 -8.76
C GLU A 225 -5.94 10.20 -9.23
N GLU A 226 -5.85 11.20 -8.34
CA GLU A 226 -5.22 12.49 -8.61
C GLU A 226 -3.71 12.34 -8.82
N VAL A 227 -3.02 11.69 -7.88
CA VAL A 227 -1.57 11.57 -7.86
C VAL A 227 -1.03 10.72 -9.01
N LEU A 228 -1.73 9.63 -9.36
CA LEU A 228 -1.32 8.73 -10.45
C LEU A 228 -1.96 9.05 -11.79
N SER A 229 -2.81 10.08 -11.85
CA SER A 229 -3.58 10.44 -13.05
C SER A 229 -4.29 9.22 -13.67
N CYS A 230 -4.95 8.43 -12.82
CA CYS A 230 -5.63 7.20 -13.23
C CYS A 230 -7.06 7.14 -12.69
N GLN A 231 -7.94 6.41 -13.39
CA GLN A 231 -9.29 6.13 -12.91
C GLN A 231 -9.33 4.84 -12.12
N ILE A 232 -10.01 4.82 -10.98
CA ILE A 232 -10.15 3.62 -10.16
C ILE A 232 -11.55 3.03 -10.31
N ALA A 233 -11.61 1.76 -10.71
CA ALA A 233 -12.82 1.00 -10.98
C ALA A 233 -12.95 -0.17 -9.97
N PRO A 234 -13.57 0.07 -8.79
CA PRO A 234 -13.77 -0.98 -7.80
C PRO A 234 -14.89 -1.94 -8.22
N THR A 235 -14.65 -3.24 -8.08
CA THR A 235 -15.59 -4.33 -8.33
C THR A 235 -15.65 -5.24 -7.10
N VAL A 236 -16.84 -5.67 -6.69
CA VAL A 236 -17.01 -6.59 -5.56
C VAL A 236 -17.67 -7.87 -6.07
N ILE A 237 -17.01 -9.02 -5.83
CA ILE A 237 -17.47 -10.35 -6.22
C ILE A 237 -17.74 -11.15 -4.95
N VAL A 238 -18.86 -11.87 -4.87
CA VAL A 238 -19.21 -12.71 -3.72
C VAL A 238 -19.17 -14.18 -4.12
N ALA A 239 -18.48 -15.02 -3.34
CA ALA A 239 -18.44 -16.46 -3.57
C ALA A 239 -19.87 -17.04 -3.58
N GLY A 240 -20.21 -17.84 -4.60
CA GLY A 240 -21.56 -18.39 -4.81
C GLY A 240 -22.46 -17.56 -5.73
N SER A 241 -22.10 -16.33 -6.09
CA SER A 241 -22.76 -15.62 -7.20
C SER A 241 -22.14 -16.06 -8.52
N GLY A 242 -22.43 -17.30 -8.94
CA GLY A 242 -22.29 -17.74 -10.31
C GLY A 242 -23.24 -16.96 -11.21
N LYS A 243 -22.95 -15.68 -11.42
CA LYS A 243 -23.43 -14.91 -12.57
C LYS A 243 -22.21 -14.27 -13.20
N SER A 244 -21.60 -15.05 -14.10
CA SER A 244 -20.82 -14.51 -15.20
C SER A 244 -21.69 -13.44 -15.87
N VAL A 245 -21.25 -12.18 -15.82
CA VAL A 245 -21.86 -11.16 -16.67
C VAL A 245 -21.35 -11.46 -18.07
N ALA A 246 -22.28 -11.86 -18.94
CA ALA A 246 -22.07 -12.05 -20.37
C ALA A 246 -21.65 -10.74 -21.05
#